data_AF-G5S411-F1
#
_entry.id   AF-G5S411-F1
#
_cell.length_a   1.000
_cell.length_b   1.000
_cell.length_c   1.000
_cell.angle_alpha   90.00
_cell.angle_beta   90.00
_cell.angle_gamma   90.00
#
_symmetry.space_group_name_H-M   'P 1'
#
loop_
_entity.id
_entity.type
_entity.pdbx_description
1 polymer ?
#
loop_
_entity_poly.entity_id
_entity_poly.type
_entity_poly.pdbx_seq_one_letter_code
_entity_poly.pdbx_strand_id
1 'polypeptide(L)' 'MPLFTSSDKALWRLALPMIFSNITVPLLGLVDTAVIGHLDSPVFLGGVAVGATATSFLFMLLLFLRMSTTGLTAQAFGAK' A
#
# COMPACT_ATOMS: atom_id res chain seq x y z
N MET A 1 -2.27 27.75 24.10
CA MET A 1 -1.62 27.10 22.95
C MET A 1 -2.54 27.26 21.76
N PRO A 2 -2.25 28.13 20.77
CA PRO A 2 -3.19 28.38 19.69
C PRO A 2 -3.22 27.15 18.78
N LEU A 3 -4.39 26.53 18.66
CA LEU A 3 -4.61 25.25 17.99
C LEU A 3 -4.67 25.32 16.46
N PHE A 4 -4.41 26.48 15.85
CA PHE A 4 -4.51 26.67 14.40
C PHE A 4 -3.51 27.72 13.92
N THR A 5 -2.33 27.25 13.54
CA THR A 5 -1.30 28.03 12.85
C THR A 5 -1.39 27.76 11.34
N SER A 6 -0.81 28.62 10.50
CA SER A 6 -0.72 28.40 9.05
C SER A 6 -0.06 27.05 8.68
N SER A 7 0.74 26.50 9.60
CA SER A 7 1.37 25.18 9.47
C SER A 7 0.36 24.03 9.52
N ASP A 8 -0.74 24.15 10.29
CA ASP A 8 -1.77 23.11 10.36
C ASP A 8 -2.52 22.98 9.04
N LYS A 9 -2.75 24.09 8.33
CA LYS A 9 -3.37 24.08 7.01
C LYS A 9 -2.47 23.43 5.96
N ALA A 10 -1.16 23.63 6.05
CA ALA A 10 -0.17 22.96 5.18
C ALA A 10 -0.05 21.46 5.52
N LEU A 11 -0.06 21.12 6.80
CA LEU A 11 -0.04 19.74 7.29
C LEU A 11 -1.28 18.97 6.80
N TRP A 12 -2.48 19.55 6.97
CA TRP A 12 -3.71 18.95 6.46
C TRP A 12 -3.70 18.78 4.94
N ARG A 13 -3.13 19.74 4.18
CA ARG A 13 -3.04 19.63 2.72
C ARG A 13 -2.13 18.49 2.24
N LEU A 14 -1.13 18.10 3.04
CA LEU A 14 -0.26 16.96 2.77
C LEU A 14 -0.82 15.65 3.35
N ALA A 15 -1.38 15.71 4.56
CA ALA A 15 -1.92 14.57 5.27
C ALA A 15 -3.17 14.00 4.61
N LEU A 16 -4.07 14.83 4.06
CA LEU A 16 -5.31 14.38 3.41
C LEU A 16 -5.04 13.39 2.25
N PRO A 17 -4.19 13.70 1.26
CA PRO A 17 -3.85 12.74 0.21
C PRO A 17 -3.08 11.53 0.74
N MET A 18 -2.22 11.70 1.76
CA MET A 18 -1.52 10.55 2.37
C MET A 18 -2.47 9.58 3.09
N ILE A 19 -3.45 10.09 3.83
CA ILE A 19 -4.47 9.30 4.51
C ILE A 19 -5.33 8.57 3.47
N PHE A 20 -5.74 9.28 2.42
CA PHE A 20 -6.55 8.68 1.34
C PHE A 20 -5.80 7.52 0.66
N SER A 21 -4.52 7.71 0.30
CA SER A 21 -3.67 6.65 -0.25
C SER A 21 -3.41 5.48 0.72
N ASN A 22 -3.43 5.71 2.03
CA ASN A 22 -3.27 4.63 3.00
C ASN A 22 -4.55 3.83 3.20
N ILE A 23 -5.72 4.46 3.06
CA ILE A 23 -7.02 3.79 3.15
C ILE A 23 -7.26 2.87 1.95
N THR A 24 -6.73 3.18 0.76
CA THR A 24 -6.92 2.35 -0.44
C THR A 24 -6.31 0.96 -0.30
N VAL A 25 -5.27 0.77 0.53
CA VAL A 25 -4.60 -0.53 0.72
C VAL A 25 -5.52 -1.57 1.39
N PRO A 26 -6.07 -1.32 2.60
CA PRO A 26 -7.00 -2.25 3.22
C PRO A 26 -8.32 -2.39 2.44
N LEU A 27 -8.74 -1.34 1.72
CA LEU A 27 -9.94 -1.41 0.87
C LEU A 27 -9.73 -2.38 -0.31
N LEU A 28 -8.55 -2.35 -0.94
CA LEU A 28 -8.17 -3.31 -1.97
C LEU A 28 -8.17 -4.75 -1.41
N GLY A 29 -7.61 -4.96 -0.23
CA GLY A 29 -7.60 -6.28 0.42
C GLY A 29 -9.01 -6.81 0.76
N LEU A 30 -9.94 -5.92 1.10
CA LEU A 30 -11.35 -6.27 1.34
C LEU A 30 -12.07 -6.65 0.04
N VAL A 31 -11.76 -5.94 -1.06
CA VAL A 31 -12.26 -6.27 -2.40
C VAL A 31 -11.69 -7.61 -2.87
N ASP A 32 -10.38 -7.86 -2.71
CA ASP A 32 -9.75 -9.13 -3.05
C ASP A 32 -10.43 -10.29 -2.30
N THR A 33 -10.68 -10.12 -1.01
CA THR A 33 -11.37 -11.12 -0.17
C THR A 33 -12.82 -11.35 -0.62
N ALA A 34 -13.54 -10.28 -0.97
CA ALA A 34 -14.93 -10.36 -1.43
C ALA A 34 -15.09 -10.99 -2.82
N VAL A 35 -14.13 -10.74 -3.74
CA VAL A 35 -14.10 -11.32 -5.08
C VAL A 35 -13.77 -12.81 -5.01
N ILE A 36 -12.81 -13.20 -4.17
CA ILE A 36 -12.47 -14.63 -3.95
C ILE A 36 -13.63 -15.37 -3.26
N GLY A 37 -14.37 -14.71 -2.37
CA GLY A 37 -15.49 -15.29 -1.64
C GLY A 37 -16.76 -15.57 -2.48
N HIS A 38 -16.90 -14.99 -3.67
CA HIS A 38 -18.07 -15.17 -4.55
C HIS A 38 -17.95 -16.31 -5.59
N LEU A 39 -16.86 -17.07 -5.58
CA LEU A 39 -16.65 -18.14 -6.56
C LEU A 39 -17.28 -19.47 -6.07
N ASP A 40 -18.44 -19.81 -6.66
CA ASP A 40 -19.26 -21.01 -6.36
C ASP A 40 -18.60 -22.36 -6.72
N SER A 41 -17.44 -22.40 -7.38
CA SER A 41 -16.75 -23.64 -7.78
C SER A 41 -15.27 -23.66 -7.34
N PRO A 42 -14.85 -24.66 -6.55
CA PRO A 42 -13.51 -24.72 -5.94
C PRO A 42 -12.34 -24.76 -6.95
N VAL A 43 -12.61 -25.15 -8.20
CA VAL A 43 -11.57 -25.24 -9.26
C VAL A 43 -11.16 -23.86 -9.78
N PHE A 44 -12.13 -22.95 -9.99
CA PHE A 44 -11.83 -21.57 -10.39
C PHE A 44 -11.23 -20.76 -9.24
N LEU A 45 -11.65 -21.05 -8.01
CA LEU A 45 -11.08 -20.47 -6.80
C LEU A 45 -9.59 -20.86 -6.64
N GLY A 46 -9.24 -22.12 -6.94
CA GLY A 46 -7.84 -22.57 -6.96
C GLY A 46 -6.97 -21.80 -7.98
N GLY A 47 -7.48 -21.58 -9.20
CA GLY A 47 -6.76 -20.82 -10.22
C GLY A 47 -6.54 -19.36 -9.84
N VAL A 48 -7.58 -18.70 -9.32
CA VAL A 48 -7.50 -17.31 -8.85
C VAL A 48 -6.58 -17.19 -7.63
N ALA A 49 -6.63 -18.15 -6.69
CA ALA A 49 -5.75 -18.16 -5.52
C ALA A 49 -4.27 -18.28 -5.91
N VAL A 50 -3.93 -19.13 -6.88
CA VAL A 50 -2.56 -19.25 -7.39
C VAL A 50 -2.12 -17.96 -8.10
N GLY A 51 -2.99 -17.38 -8.95
CA GLY A 51 -2.71 -16.11 -9.62
C GLY A 51 -2.52 -14.93 -8.65
N ALA A 52 -3.38 -14.84 -7.63
CA ALA A 52 -3.29 -13.85 -6.57
C ALA A 52 -2.00 -14.03 -5.74
N THR A 53 -1.64 -15.27 -5.39
CA THR A 53 -0.41 -15.58 -4.65
C THR A 53 0.84 -15.20 -5.46
N ALA A 54 0.90 -15.55 -6.74
CA ALA A 54 2.02 -15.19 -7.61
C ALA A 54 2.15 -13.66 -7.79
N THR A 55 1.02 -12.98 -7.99
CA THR A 55 0.98 -11.51 -8.11
C THR A 55 1.38 -10.83 -6.82
N SER A 56 0.90 -11.31 -5.67
CA SER A 56 1.26 -10.81 -4.34
C SER A 56 2.77 -10.98 -4.08
N PHE A 57 3.34 -12.13 -4.46
CA PHE A 57 4.77 -12.37 -4.36
C PHE A 57 5.59 -11.39 -5.21
N LEU A 58 5.15 -11.12 -6.44
CA LEU A 58 5.79 -10.15 -7.32
C LEU A 58 5.70 -8.72 -6.75
N PHE A 59 4.53 -8.33 -6.24
CA PHE A 59 4.35 -7.05 -5.56
C PHE A 59 5.22 -6.93 -4.31
N MET A 60 5.34 -7.98 -3.51
CA MET A 60 6.21 -8.01 -2.34
C MET A 60 7.68 -7.79 -2.72
N LEU A 61 8.16 -8.41 -3.80
CA LEU A 61 9.52 -8.19 -4.32
C LEU A 61 9.72 -6.74 -4.80
N LEU A 62 8.77 -6.18 -5.53
CA LEU A 62 8.84 -4.79 -5.99
C LEU A 62 8.76 -3.79 -4.83
N LEU A 63 7.92 -4.04 -3.83
CA LEU A 63 7.81 -3.23 -2.62
C LEU A 63 9.10 -3.32 -1.78
N PHE A 64 9.70 -4.50 -1.69
CA PHE A 64 11.01 -4.70 -1.08
C PHE A 64 12.08 -3.88 -1.81
N LEU A 65 12.13 -3.95 -3.14
CA LEU A 65 13.06 -3.18 -3.95
C LEU A 65 12.89 -1.67 -3.74
N ARG A 66 11.63 -1.20 -3.68
CA ARG A 66 11.32 0.19 -3.35
C ARG A 66 11.89 0.58 -2.00
N MET A 67 11.58 -0.16 -0.92
CA MET A 67 12.08 0.18 0.41
C MET A 67 13.61 0.10 0.51
N SER A 68 14.24 -0.93 -0.07
CA SER A 68 15.70 -1.12 -0.07
C SER A 68 16.43 0.03 -0.78
N THR A 69 15.92 0.47 -1.94
CA THR A 69 16.50 1.59 -2.69
C THR A 69 16.32 2.93 -1.97
N THR A 70 15.15 3.21 -1.37
CA THR A 70 15.00 4.41 -0.52
C THR A 70 15.93 4.39 0.69
N GLY A 71 16.14 3.24 1.36
CA GLY A 71 17.05 3.13 2.50
C GLY A 71 18.51 3.38 2.13
N LEU A 72 18.97 2.86 0.99
CA LEU A 72 20.31 3.13 0.48
C LEU A 72 20.48 4.59 0.05
N THR A 73 19.47 5.17 -0.60
CA THR A 73 19.50 6.57 -1.06
C THR A 73 19.48 7.54 0.12
N ALA A 74 18.70 7.26 1.16
CA ALA A 74 18.66 8.05 2.40
C ALA A 74 20.02 8.01 3.13
N GLN A 75 20.66 6.85 3.19
CA GLN A 75 22.01 6.72 3.76
C GLN A 75 23.06 7.49 2.94
N ALA A 76 23.03 7.39 1.61
CA ALA A 76 23.94 8.12 0.74
C ALA A 76 23.75 9.66 0.83
N PHE A 77 22.52 10.12 1.02
CA PHE A 77 22.23 11.55 1.17
C PHE A 77 22.56 12.09 2.57
N GLY A 78 22.36 11.29 3.62
CA GLY A 78 22.66 11.64 5.01
C GLY A 78 24.12 11.43 5.43
N ALA A 79 24.91 10.70 4.66
CA ALA A 79 26.36 10.56 4.86
C ALA A 79 27.18 11.78 4.37
N LYS A 80 26.50 12.91 4.14
CA LYS A 80 27.07 14.19 3.72
C LYS A 80 26.99 15.18 4.88
#